data_AF-A0A8H7VS05-F1
#
_entry.id   AF-A0A8H7VS05-F1
#
_cell.length_a   1.000
_cell.length_b   1.000
_cell.length_c   1.000
_cell.angle_alpha   90.00
_cell.angle_beta   90.00
_cell.angle_gamma   90.00
#
_symmetry.space_group_name_H-M   'P 1'
#
loop_
_entity.id
_entity.type
_entity.pdbx_description
1 polymer ?
#
loop_
_entity_poly.entity_id
_entity_poly.type
_entity_poly.pdbx_seq_one_letter_code
_entity_poly.pdbx_strand_id
1 'polypeptide(L)'
;MYQARLLTKKYVASTHYSQLRFIQQLTSPQLRTTFLKYFENKGHVPVKSASLVPHNDKSLLFTNAGTHNNNKKLNVFLNIYIYIYFLGSATSVQKCMRAGGKHNDLDNVGFTPRHHTFFEMLGNFSFGKYSKAEAIEYAWSFLINELKLPINRLRVT
;
A
#
# COMPACT_ATOMS: atom_id res chain seq x y z
N MET A 1 -4.32 51.24 27.65
CA MET A 1 -3.63 49.92 27.78
C MET A 1 -4.47 48.70 27.38
N TYR A 2 -5.61 48.83 26.68
CA TYR A 2 -6.48 47.67 26.34
C TYR A 2 -6.62 47.34 24.83
N GLN A 3 -5.99 48.09 23.93
CA GLN A 3 -6.08 47.87 22.47
C GLN A 3 -4.90 47.08 21.87
N ALA A 4 -3.79 46.88 22.61
CA ALA A 4 -2.59 46.20 22.09
C ALA A 4 -2.59 44.67 22.26
N ARG A 5 -3.53 44.09 23.03
CA ARG A 5 -3.53 42.66 23.39
C ARG A 5 -4.42 41.77 22.50
N LEU A 6 -5.26 42.37 21.65
CA LEU A 6 -6.13 41.65 20.72
C LEU A 6 -5.50 41.43 19.34
N LEU A 7 -4.49 42.21 18.97
CA LEU A 7 -3.80 42.06 17.67
C LEU A 7 -2.73 40.95 17.68
N THR A 8 -2.16 40.62 18.83
CA THR A 8 -1.15 39.54 18.94
C THR A 8 -1.74 38.14 18.91
N LYS A 9 -3.03 37.94 19.26
CA LYS A 9 -3.68 36.62 19.13
C LYS A 9 -4.15 36.27 17.71
N LYS A 10 -4.36 37.26 16.82
CA LYS A 10 -4.66 37.00 15.40
C LYS A 10 -3.42 36.77 14.55
N TYR A 11 -2.26 37.32 14.91
CA TYR A 11 -1.02 37.19 14.14
C TYR A 11 -0.15 35.96 14.49
N VAL A 12 -0.38 35.31 15.64
CA VAL A 12 0.38 34.10 16.04
C VAL A 12 -0.32 32.80 15.63
N ALA A 13 -1.60 32.85 15.23
CA ALA A 13 -2.34 31.67 14.78
C ALA A 13 -2.20 31.38 13.26
N SER A 14 -1.69 32.33 12.46
CA SER A 14 -1.68 32.22 10.99
C SER A 14 -0.38 31.70 10.39
N THR A 15 0.72 31.65 11.16
CA THR A 15 2.06 31.28 10.66
C THR A 15 2.43 29.81 10.83
N HIS A 16 1.73 29.04 11.68
CA HIS A 16 2.00 27.60 11.83
C HIS A 16 1.06 26.68 11.04
N TYR A 17 -0.18 27.11 10.75
CA TYR A 17 -1.13 26.30 9.97
C TYR A 17 -0.94 26.41 8.45
N SER A 18 -0.26 27.45 7.98
CA SER A 18 -0.02 27.72 6.56
C SER A 18 1.03 26.80 5.92
N GLN A 19 1.75 25.99 6.71
CA GLN A 19 2.64 24.92 6.24
C GLN A 19 1.99 23.53 6.16
N LEU A 20 0.73 23.35 6.60
CA LEU A 20 -0.02 22.09 6.43
C LEU A 20 -0.59 21.94 5.00
N ARG A 21 0.16 22.44 4.02
CA ARG A 21 -0.25 22.53 2.62
C ARG A 21 -0.13 21.16 1.93
N PHE A 22 -1.30 20.67 1.51
CA PHE A 22 -1.53 19.69 0.46
C PHE A 22 -0.95 18.28 0.68
N ILE A 23 -1.62 17.48 1.53
CA ILE A 23 -1.65 16.04 1.26
C ILE A 23 -2.33 15.87 -0.10
N GLN A 24 -1.66 15.20 -1.03
CA GLN A 24 -2.20 14.94 -2.35
C GLN A 24 -3.51 14.12 -2.20
N GLN A 25 -4.64 14.74 -2.54
CA GLN A 25 -5.93 14.06 -2.50
C GLN A 25 -6.09 13.20 -3.76
N LEU A 26 -5.93 11.90 -3.60
CA LEU A 26 -6.22 10.91 -4.63
C LEU A 26 -7.49 10.15 -4.27
N THR A 27 -8.34 9.91 -5.26
CA THR A 27 -9.41 8.90 -5.13
C THR A 27 -8.79 7.50 -5.05
N SER A 28 -9.51 6.52 -4.47
CA SER A 28 -9.00 5.14 -4.38
C SER A 28 -8.57 4.55 -5.74
N PRO A 29 -9.31 4.73 -6.85
CA PRO A 29 -8.87 4.28 -8.17
C PRO A 29 -7.57 4.96 -8.66
N GLN A 30 -7.42 6.25 -8.40
CA GLN A 30 -6.20 6.99 -8.73
C GLN A 30 -5.02 6.48 -7.91
N LEU A 31 -5.18 6.28 -6.60
CA LEU A 31 -4.12 5.74 -5.73
C LEU A 31 -3.64 4.36 -6.21
N ARG A 32 -4.56 3.46 -6.57
CA ARG A 32 -4.22 2.16 -7.15
C ARG A 32 -3.39 2.29 -8.42
N THR A 33 -3.81 3.20 -9.30
CA THR A 33 -3.14 3.43 -10.59
C THR A 33 -1.75 4.03 -10.39
N THR A 34 -1.63 5.02 -9.50
CA THR A 34 -0.36 5.67 -9.15
C THR A 34 0.63 4.66 -8.57
N PHE A 35 0.19 3.79 -7.65
CA PHE A 35 1.04 2.76 -7.06
C PHE A 35 1.57 1.77 -8.11
N LEU A 36 0.68 1.25 -8.98
CA LEU A 36 1.09 0.31 -10.02
C LEU A 36 2.08 0.95 -11.00
N LYS A 37 1.79 2.17 -11.48
CA LYS A 37 2.68 2.91 -12.38
C LYS A 37 4.02 3.24 -11.74
N TYR A 38 4.03 3.61 -10.46
CA TYR A 38 5.26 3.91 -9.73
C TYR A 38 6.23 2.72 -9.76
N PHE A 39 5.74 1.51 -9.43
CA PHE A 39 6.58 0.31 -9.44
C PHE A 39 6.85 -0.23 -10.84
N GLU A 40 5.92 -0.07 -11.78
CA GLU A 40 6.17 -0.35 -13.20
C GLU A 40 7.35 0.47 -13.75
N ASN A 41 7.42 1.76 -13.39
CA ASN A 41 8.56 2.63 -13.74
C ASN A 41 9.87 2.23 -13.04
N LYS A 42 9.82 1.44 -11.97
CA LYS A 42 10.99 0.82 -11.31
C LYS A 42 11.31 -0.57 -11.89
N GLY A 43 10.62 -0.97 -12.95
CA GLY A 43 10.82 -2.22 -13.66
C GLY A 43 10.18 -3.43 -12.98
N HIS A 44 9.17 -3.23 -12.12
CA HIS A 44 8.33 -4.32 -11.62
C HIS A 44 7.25 -4.65 -12.64
N VAL A 45 6.94 -5.93 -12.82
CA VAL A 45 5.83 -6.34 -13.68
C VAL A 45 4.50 -6.12 -12.97
N PRO A 46 3.55 -5.34 -13.53
CA PRO A 46 2.21 -5.25 -12.97
C PRO A 46 1.44 -6.56 -13.19
N VAL A 47 0.92 -7.15 -12.11
CA VAL A 47 0.17 -8.40 -12.15
C VAL A 47 -1.23 -8.23 -11.62
N LYS A 48 -2.18 -8.94 -12.24
CA LYS A 48 -3.59 -8.95 -11.82
C LYS A 48 -3.73 -9.58 -10.44
N SER A 49 -4.68 -9.07 -9.66
CA SER A 49 -5.16 -9.70 -8.42
C SER A 49 -5.53 -11.16 -8.68
N ALA A 50 -5.02 -12.06 -7.83
CA ALA A 50 -5.46 -13.44 -7.78
C ALA A 50 -6.90 -13.55 -7.24
N SER A 51 -7.49 -14.73 -7.39
CA SER A 51 -8.80 -15.08 -6.82
C SER A 51 -8.82 -14.89 -5.30
N LEU A 52 -9.98 -14.51 -4.77
CA LEU A 52 -10.19 -14.43 -3.33
C LEU A 52 -10.25 -15.82 -2.69
N VAL A 53 -10.70 -16.82 -3.45
CA VAL A 53 -10.75 -18.22 -3.04
C VAL A 53 -9.54 -18.94 -3.65
N PRO A 54 -8.57 -19.39 -2.85
CA PRO A 54 -7.42 -20.14 -3.35
C PRO A 54 -7.84 -21.51 -3.89
N HIS A 55 -7.45 -21.84 -5.13
CA HIS A 55 -7.78 -23.16 -5.71
C HIS A 55 -6.78 -24.26 -5.31
N ASN A 56 -5.54 -23.88 -4.99
CA ASN A 56 -4.42 -24.82 -4.83
C ASN A 56 -3.88 -24.92 -3.39
N ASP A 57 -4.47 -24.18 -2.45
CA ASP A 57 -4.07 -24.20 -1.05
C ASP A 57 -5.29 -24.44 -0.17
N LYS A 58 -5.45 -25.68 0.30
CA LYS A 58 -6.58 -26.08 1.15
C LYS A 58 -6.44 -25.60 2.60
N SER A 59 -5.28 -25.05 2.98
CA SER A 59 -5.05 -24.51 4.33
C SER A 59 -5.55 -23.07 4.48
N LEU A 60 -5.75 -22.37 3.36
CA LEU A 60 -6.24 -21.00 3.32
C LEU A 60 -7.70 -20.97 2.88
N LEU A 61 -8.57 -20.44 3.75
CA LEU A 61 -9.97 -20.18 3.41
C LEU A 61 -10.10 -19.06 2.36
N PHE A 62 -9.33 -17.99 2.53
CA PHE A 62 -9.31 -16.84 1.62
C PHE A 62 -7.89 -16.31 1.42
N THR A 63 -7.66 -15.69 0.27
CA THR A 63 -6.46 -14.89 0.02
C THR A 63 -6.47 -13.69 0.97
N ASN A 64 -5.53 -13.66 1.92
CA ASN A 64 -5.46 -12.65 3.00
C ASN A 64 -4.35 -11.60 2.81
N ALA A 65 -3.47 -11.80 1.84
CA ALA A 65 -2.36 -10.94 1.50
C ALA A 65 -2.02 -11.01 0.00
N GLY A 66 -1.34 -9.98 -0.50
CA GLY A 66 -0.65 -10.05 -1.78
C GLY A 66 0.55 -10.97 -1.65
N THR A 67 0.44 -12.20 -2.15
CA THR A 67 1.55 -13.15 -2.17
C THR A 67 1.64 -13.74 -3.57
N HIS A 68 2.74 -13.48 -4.29
CA HIS A 68 2.98 -14.11 -5.59
C HIS A 68 3.59 -15.52 -5.50
N ASN A 69 3.82 -16.03 -4.29
CA ASN A 69 4.40 -17.37 -4.09
C ASN A 69 3.38 -18.52 -4.13
N ASN A 70 2.07 -18.24 -3.99
CA ASN A 70 1.07 -19.31 -3.88
C ASN A 70 0.50 -19.75 -5.24
N ASN A 71 0.90 -19.12 -6.34
CA ASN A 71 0.45 -19.47 -7.70
C ASN A 71 1.41 -20.41 -8.44
N LYS A 72 2.25 -21.18 -7.73
CA LYS A 72 3.16 -22.19 -8.33
C LYS A 72 2.46 -23.24 -9.21
N LYS A 73 1.12 -23.28 -9.27
CA LYS A 73 0.32 -24.25 -10.04
C LYS A 73 -0.87 -23.64 -10.80
N LEU A 74 -0.82 -22.39 -11.26
CA LEU A 74 -1.76 -21.93 -12.29
C LEU A 74 -1.16 -22.15 -13.69
N ASN A 75 -1.51 -23.30 -14.30
CA ASN A 75 -1.08 -23.74 -15.63
C ASN A 75 -1.45 -22.79 -16.79
N VAL A 76 -2.17 -21.69 -16.54
CA VAL A 76 -2.55 -20.71 -17.58
C VAL A 76 -1.52 -19.57 -17.71
N PHE A 77 -0.56 -19.44 -16.79
CA PHE A 77 0.38 -18.32 -16.73
C PHE A 77 1.86 -18.73 -16.70
N LEU A 78 2.22 -19.85 -17.32
CA LEU A 78 3.63 -20.30 -17.38
C LEU A 78 4.54 -19.20 -17.96
N ASN A 79 4.07 -18.48 -19.00
CA ASN A 79 4.83 -17.39 -19.62
C ASN A 79 4.98 -16.16 -18.71
N ILE A 80 3.95 -15.79 -17.93
CA ILE A 80 4.05 -14.67 -16.98
C ILE A 80 4.95 -15.03 -15.80
N TYR A 81 4.91 -16.28 -15.34
CA TYR A 81 5.81 -16.75 -14.29
C TYR A 81 7.27 -16.75 -14.74
N ILE A 82 7.56 -17.26 -15.95
CA ILE A 82 8.89 -17.21 -16.54
C ILE A 82 9.35 -15.75 -16.68
N TYR A 83 8.47 -14.86 -17.13
CA TYR A 83 8.78 -13.44 -17.28
C TYR A 83 9.03 -12.71 -15.96
N ILE A 84 8.23 -12.96 -14.92
CA ILE A 84 8.44 -12.38 -13.58
C ILE A 84 9.70 -12.95 -12.93
N TYR A 85 9.96 -14.24 -13.10
CA TYR A 85 11.19 -14.86 -12.61
C TYR A 85 12.41 -14.28 -13.32
N PHE A 86 12.31 -14.05 -14.63
CA PHE A 86 13.34 -13.40 -15.43
C PHE A 86 13.56 -11.94 -15.05
N LEU A 87 12.49 -11.17 -14.80
CA LEU A 87 12.58 -9.76 -14.39
C LEU A 87 12.80 -9.57 -12.88
N GLY A 88 12.73 -10.64 -12.09
CA GLY A 88 13.01 -10.68 -10.66
C GLY A 88 12.13 -9.77 -9.79
N SER A 89 11.02 -9.21 -10.29
CA SER A 89 10.17 -8.28 -9.52
C SER A 89 8.76 -8.12 -10.07
N ALA A 90 7.78 -7.87 -9.20
CA ALA A 90 6.37 -7.70 -9.56
C ALA A 90 5.64 -6.70 -8.65
N THR A 91 4.55 -6.10 -9.13
CA THR A 91 3.67 -5.22 -8.35
C THR A 91 2.20 -5.58 -8.58
N SER A 92 1.35 -5.46 -7.56
CA SER A 92 -0.07 -5.75 -7.69
C SER A 92 -0.94 -5.01 -6.69
N VAL A 93 -2.25 -5.00 -6.97
CA VAL A 93 -3.30 -4.64 -6.03
C VAL A 93 -4.16 -5.87 -5.80
N GLN A 94 -3.93 -6.57 -4.69
CA GLN A 94 -4.59 -7.83 -4.37
C GLN A 94 -5.87 -7.58 -3.59
N LYS A 95 -6.98 -8.20 -4.02
CA LYS A 95 -8.19 -8.31 -3.20
C LYS A 95 -7.94 -9.31 -2.07
N CYS A 96 -8.10 -8.86 -0.83
CA CYS A 96 -7.84 -9.65 0.36
C CYS A 96 -9.11 -9.81 1.21
N MET A 97 -9.24 -10.95 1.87
CA MET A 97 -10.24 -11.18 2.91
C MET A 97 -9.62 -11.77 4.18
N ARG A 98 -10.01 -11.21 5.33
CA ARG A 98 -9.59 -11.62 6.67
C ARG A 98 -10.81 -11.84 7.56
N ALA A 99 -11.49 -12.94 7.29
CA ALA A 99 -12.71 -13.36 7.98
C ALA A 99 -12.61 -14.81 8.48
N GLY A 100 -11.40 -15.29 8.76
CA GLY A 100 -11.16 -16.65 9.26
C GLY A 100 -9.70 -17.07 9.23
N GLY A 101 -9.38 -18.16 9.94
CA GLY A 101 -8.01 -18.69 10.06
C GLY A 101 -7.10 -17.80 10.90
N LYS A 102 -5.78 -17.89 10.67
CA LYS A 102 -4.75 -17.17 11.44
C LYS A 102 -4.83 -15.63 11.32
N HIS A 103 -5.34 -15.13 10.20
CA HIS A 103 -5.48 -13.70 9.95
C HIS A 103 -6.97 -13.37 9.85
N ASN A 104 -7.58 -13.07 11.00
CA ASN A 104 -9.00 -12.80 11.13
C ASN A 104 -9.23 -11.45 11.81
N ASP A 105 -9.90 -10.54 11.10
CA ASP A 105 -10.24 -9.21 11.61
C ASP A 105 -11.73 -9.07 11.94
N LEU A 106 -12.54 -10.13 11.77
CA LEU A 106 -14.00 -10.10 11.86
C LEU A 106 -14.51 -9.50 13.18
N ASP A 107 -13.92 -9.90 14.31
CA ASP A 107 -14.36 -9.43 15.64
C ASP A 107 -14.04 -7.95 15.90
N ASN A 108 -13.14 -7.35 15.12
CA ASN A 108 -12.73 -5.94 15.24
C ASN A 108 -13.49 -5.00 14.29
N VAL A 109 -14.19 -5.57 13.30
CA VAL A 109 -14.91 -4.81 12.27
C VAL A 109 -16.14 -4.16 12.90
N GLY A 110 -16.34 -2.87 12.62
CA GLY A 110 -17.41 -2.07 13.21
C GLY A 110 -17.07 -1.47 14.58
N PHE A 111 -16.11 -2.04 15.31
CA PHE A 111 -15.61 -1.48 16.58
C PHE A 111 -14.47 -0.48 16.39
N THR A 112 -13.77 -0.57 15.26
CA THR A 112 -12.64 0.31 14.95
C THR A 112 -12.75 0.85 13.53
N PRO A 113 -12.17 2.04 13.24
CA PRO A 113 -12.23 2.63 11.91
C PRO A 113 -11.20 2.06 10.91
N ARG A 114 -10.41 1.04 11.31
CA ARG A 114 -9.26 0.56 10.51
C ARG A 114 -9.32 -0.92 10.15
N HIS A 115 -10.21 -1.69 10.77
CA HIS A 115 -10.33 -3.12 10.49
C HIS A 115 -11.46 -3.36 9.48
N HIS A 116 -11.15 -4.16 8.45
CA HIS A 116 -12.06 -4.53 7.38
C HIS A 116 -12.00 -6.03 7.15
N THR A 117 -13.14 -6.66 6.84
CA THR A 117 -13.15 -8.06 6.39
C THR A 117 -12.60 -8.20 4.98
N PHE A 118 -12.97 -7.31 4.07
CA PHE A 118 -12.49 -7.24 2.69
C PHE A 118 -11.76 -5.92 2.45
N PHE A 119 -10.59 -5.98 1.82
CA PHE A 119 -9.78 -4.80 1.50
C PHE A 119 -8.84 -5.06 0.32
N GLU A 120 -8.24 -4.00 -0.20
CA GLU A 120 -7.21 -4.08 -1.25
C GLU A 120 -5.82 -3.90 -0.63
N MET A 121 -4.90 -4.83 -0.92
CA MET A 121 -3.51 -4.76 -0.51
C MET A 121 -2.63 -4.41 -1.71
N LEU A 122 -2.00 -3.24 -1.64
CA LEU A 122 -1.02 -2.78 -2.63
C LEU A 122 0.34 -3.34 -2.23
N GLY A 123 1.04 -4.02 -3.14
CA GLY A 123 2.30 -4.69 -2.82
C GLY A 123 3.31 -4.68 -3.95
N ASN A 124 4.58 -4.53 -3.60
CA ASN A 124 5.74 -4.71 -4.48
C ASN A 124 6.60 -5.88 -3.99
N PHE A 125 7.03 -6.72 -4.92
CA PHE A 125 7.70 -7.98 -4.65
C PHE A 125 9.03 -8.06 -5.39
N SER A 126 10.03 -8.59 -4.70
CA SER A 126 11.36 -8.86 -5.22
C SER A 126 11.61 -10.37 -5.16
N PHE A 127 12.01 -10.95 -6.27
CA PHE A 127 12.41 -12.35 -6.41
C PHE A 127 13.91 -12.43 -6.71
N GLY A 128 14.71 -11.78 -5.87
CA GLY A 128 16.18 -11.73 -6.00
C GLY A 128 16.72 -10.52 -6.76
N LYS A 129 15.88 -9.56 -7.19
CA LYS A 129 16.32 -8.33 -7.87
C LYS A 129 16.91 -7.28 -6.93
N TYR A 130 16.32 -7.12 -5.75
CA TYR A 130 16.70 -6.14 -4.73
C TYR A 130 16.34 -6.62 -3.33
N SER A 131 16.91 -5.98 -2.30
CA SER A 131 16.74 -6.38 -0.90
C SER A 131 16.25 -5.21 -0.04
N LYS A 132 16.64 -5.19 1.24
CA LYS A 132 16.12 -4.25 2.24
C LYS A 132 16.36 -2.79 1.87
N ALA A 133 17.55 -2.44 1.40
CA ALA A 133 17.93 -1.05 1.13
C ALA A 133 17.01 -0.43 0.07
N GLU A 134 16.88 -1.08 -1.08
CA GLU A 134 16.04 -0.59 -2.17
C GLU A 134 14.54 -0.71 -1.84
N ALA A 135 14.13 -1.73 -1.08
CA ALA A 135 12.75 -1.86 -0.63
C ALA A 135 12.33 -0.67 0.24
N ILE A 136 13.19 -0.26 1.17
CA ILE A 136 12.97 0.91 2.03
C ILE A 136 12.99 2.18 1.19
N GLU A 137 13.94 2.33 0.26
CA GLU A 137 14.02 3.50 -0.62
C GLU A 137 12.75 3.67 -1.46
N TYR A 138 12.24 2.60 -2.08
CA TYR A 138 11.00 2.64 -2.85
C TYR A 138 9.79 3.01 -2.00
N ALA A 139 9.65 2.39 -0.82
CA ALA A 139 8.55 2.70 0.08
C ALA A 139 8.60 4.17 0.54
N TRP A 140 9.77 4.63 0.98
CA TRP A 140 9.98 6.00 1.43
C TRP A 140 9.72 7.02 0.32
N SER A 141 10.29 6.78 -0.87
CA SER A 141 10.15 7.66 -2.03
C SER A 141 8.70 7.71 -2.51
N PHE A 142 7.97 6.59 -2.51
CA PHE A 142 6.54 6.60 -2.82
C PHE A 142 5.74 7.47 -1.82
N LEU A 143 5.95 7.27 -0.51
CA LEU A 143 5.21 8.02 0.51
C LEU A 143 5.51 9.53 0.48
N ILE A 144 6.77 9.91 0.27
CA ILE A 144 7.21 11.31 0.34
C ILE A 144 7.09 12.02 -1.01
N ASN A 145 7.52 11.38 -2.10
CA ASN A 145 7.59 12.02 -3.41
C ASN A 145 6.30 11.85 -4.21
N GLU A 146 5.63 10.69 -4.15
CA GLU A 146 4.39 10.46 -4.89
C GLU A 146 3.14 10.85 -4.11
N LEU A 147 3.09 10.55 -2.80
CA LEU A 147 1.91 10.87 -1.98
C LEU A 147 2.03 12.18 -1.19
N LYS A 148 3.23 12.79 -1.18
CA LYS A 148 3.51 14.04 -0.46
C LYS A 148 3.10 13.98 1.02
N LEU A 149 3.31 12.82 1.66
CA LEU A 149 3.01 12.68 3.09
C LEU A 149 4.03 13.47 3.93
N PRO A 150 3.58 14.16 4.99
CA PRO A 150 4.48 14.93 5.84
C PRO A 150 5.37 13.99 6.67
N ILE A 151 6.68 14.14 6.51
CA ILE A 151 7.72 13.28 7.11
C ILE A 151 7.55 13.15 8.64
N ASN A 152 7.21 14.25 9.32
CA ASN A 152 7.05 14.28 10.77
C ASN A 152 5.89 13.42 11.32
N ARG A 153 5.01 12.91 10.45
CA ARG A 153 3.91 11.99 10.81
C ARG A 153 4.20 10.53 10.51
N LEU A 154 5.34 10.22 9.88
CA LEU A 154 5.75 8.85 9.62
C LEU A 154 6.45 8.24 10.84
N ARG A 155 6.24 6.94 11.02
CA ARG A 155 6.85 6.10 12.06
C ARG A 155 7.29 4.79 11.41
N VAL A 156 8.40 4.25 11.88
CA VAL A 156 8.96 2.96 11.44
C VAL A 156 9.14 2.07 12.67
N THR A 157 9.01 0.76 12.47
CA THR A 157 9.12 -0.28 13.50
C THR A 157 9.88 -1.47 12.95
#